data_AF-A0A3D1B6T9-F1
#
_entry.id   AF-A0A3D1B6T9-F1
#
_cell.length_a   1.000
_cell.length_b   1.000
_cell.length_c   1.000
_cell.angle_alpha   90.00
_cell.angle_beta   90.00
_cell.angle_gamma   90.00
#
_symmetry.space_group_name_H-M   'P 1'
#
loop_
_entity.id
_entity.type
_entity.pdbx_description
1 polymer ?
#
loop_
_entity_poly.entity_id
_entity_poly.type
_entity_poly.pdbx_seq_one_letter_code
_entity_poly.pdbx_strand_id
1 'polypeptide(L)'
;AMARAVKAHGYPMVLNFVTHRHNIDNIERIIQLCLELEADFVELAICQFYGWAELNRAGLLPSKDQLVRAERITNQWRDKLAAENHPCKLIFVTPDYYEERPKGCMNGWGNLFLDITPDGTALPCHSARQLPISFPNVREQSIEQIWKHSFGFNKFRGFDWMPEPCQSCGEKEKDFGGCRCQAFMLTGDAANADPVCSKSAHHDKILAARTEAEEAPRGLDELTFRNEKASKLILRV
;
A
#
# COMPACT_ATOMS: atom_id res chain seq x y z
N ALA A 1 4.47 28.01 -3.88
CA ALA A 1 4.05 28.89 -2.75
C ALA A 1 3.99 28.11 -1.44
N MET A 2 3.25 26.99 -1.39
CA MET A 2 3.12 26.14 -0.18
C MET A 2 4.48 25.68 0.39
N ALA A 3 5.34 25.02 -0.40
CA ALA A 3 6.63 24.51 0.08
C ALA A 3 7.51 25.61 0.71
N ARG A 4 7.65 26.75 0.03
CA ARG A 4 8.37 27.91 0.57
C ARG A 4 7.79 28.40 1.90
N ALA A 5 6.47 28.40 2.05
CA ALA A 5 5.83 28.80 3.31
C ALA A 5 6.14 27.81 4.44
N VAL A 6 6.12 26.49 4.17
CA VAL A 6 6.50 25.45 5.14
C VAL A 6 7.93 25.64 5.63
N LYS A 7 8.88 25.81 4.71
CA LYS A 7 10.29 26.00 5.05
C LYS A 7 10.57 27.33 5.74
N ALA A 8 9.89 28.41 5.36
CA ALA A 8 10.02 29.72 6.03
C ALA A 8 9.62 29.68 7.52
N HIS A 9 8.78 28.71 7.93
CA HIS A 9 8.39 28.49 9.33
C HIS A 9 9.23 27.41 10.02
N GLY A 10 10.27 26.89 9.37
CA GLY A 10 11.17 25.88 9.94
C GLY A 10 10.55 24.49 10.11
N TYR A 11 9.42 24.20 9.44
CA TYR A 11 8.79 22.89 9.53
C TYR A 11 9.51 21.85 8.64
N PRO A 12 9.64 20.60 9.11
CA PRO A 12 10.08 19.51 8.27
C PRO A 12 9.02 19.26 7.18
N MET A 13 9.49 19.01 5.96
CA MET A 13 8.65 18.77 4.80
C MET A 13 8.91 17.39 4.21
N VAL A 14 7.87 16.56 4.24
CA VAL A 14 7.82 15.27 3.55
C VAL A 14 6.98 15.44 2.29
N LEU A 15 7.54 15.11 1.13
CA LEU A 15 6.78 15.06 -0.12
C LEU A 15 6.55 13.61 -0.52
N ASN A 16 5.28 13.19 -0.53
CA ASN A 16 4.87 11.88 -1.00
C ASN A 16 4.35 11.97 -2.44
N PHE A 17 4.90 11.13 -3.31
CA PHE A 17 4.48 10.97 -4.70
C PHE A 17 4.03 9.54 -4.93
N VAL A 18 2.76 9.40 -5.31
CA VAL A 18 2.21 8.14 -5.77
C VAL A 18 2.70 7.87 -7.20
N THR A 19 3.48 6.82 -7.37
CA THR A 19 3.99 6.38 -8.67
C THR A 19 3.20 5.19 -9.22
N HIS A 20 3.10 5.11 -10.54
CA HIS A 20 2.40 4.08 -11.29
C HIS A 20 3.00 4.00 -12.70
N ARG A 21 2.56 3.04 -13.52
CA ARG A 21 3.08 2.83 -14.89
C ARG A 21 3.33 4.11 -15.68
N HIS A 22 2.36 5.01 -15.72
CA HIS A 22 2.47 6.21 -16.58
C HIS A 22 3.37 7.34 -16.07
N ASN A 23 3.83 7.32 -14.82
CA ASN A 23 4.68 8.38 -14.27
C ASN A 23 5.99 7.89 -13.67
N ILE A 24 6.18 6.58 -13.49
CA ILE A 24 7.34 6.00 -12.81
C ILE A 24 8.65 6.25 -13.58
N ASP A 25 8.61 6.33 -14.91
CA ASP A 25 9.79 6.67 -15.72
C ASP A 25 10.23 8.14 -15.55
N ASN A 26 9.42 9.01 -14.91
CA ASN A 26 9.76 10.39 -14.59
C ASN A 26 10.39 10.56 -13.20
N ILE A 27 10.77 9.48 -12.51
CA ILE A 27 11.21 9.50 -11.11
C ILE A 27 12.38 10.46 -10.86
N GLU A 28 13.31 10.58 -11.82
CA GLU A 28 14.42 11.54 -11.73
C GLU A 28 13.92 12.98 -11.66
N ARG A 29 12.98 13.36 -12.54
CA ARG A 29 12.42 14.71 -12.55
C ARG A 29 11.64 14.99 -11.27
N ILE A 30 10.94 13.98 -10.72
CA ILE A 30 10.24 14.08 -9.44
C ILE A 30 11.23 14.34 -8.31
N ILE A 31 12.35 13.60 -8.24
CA ILE A 31 13.40 13.81 -7.24
C ILE A 31 13.96 15.23 -7.37
N GLN A 32 14.32 15.67 -8.57
CA GLN A 32 14.82 17.03 -8.81
C GLN A 32 13.84 18.10 -8.32
N LEU A 33 12.54 17.96 -8.63
CA LEU A 33 11.51 18.86 -8.14
C LEU A 33 11.45 18.89 -6.61
N CYS A 34 11.56 17.73 -5.95
CA CYS A 34 11.52 17.67 -4.49
C CYS A 34 12.72 18.39 -3.84
N LEU A 35 13.90 18.29 -4.45
CA LEU A 35 15.10 18.99 -4.01
C LEU A 35 14.97 20.51 -4.24
N GLU A 36 14.44 20.93 -5.39
CA GLU A 36 14.12 22.35 -5.68
C GLU A 36 13.11 22.93 -4.66
N LEU A 37 12.25 22.08 -4.10
CA LEU A 37 11.28 22.46 -3.08
C LEU A 37 11.84 22.37 -1.64
N GLU A 38 13.10 21.95 -1.46
CA GLU A 38 13.77 21.78 -0.16
C GLU A 38 13.10 20.73 0.75
N ALA A 39 12.62 19.62 0.17
CA ALA A 39 12.07 18.50 0.92
C ALA A 39 13.12 17.82 1.82
N ASP A 40 12.73 17.51 3.06
CA ASP A 40 13.56 16.78 4.01
C ASP A 40 13.44 15.26 3.76
N PHE A 41 12.25 14.80 3.36
CA PHE A 41 12.00 13.42 2.96
C PHE A 41 11.17 13.38 1.67
N VAL A 42 11.49 12.43 0.80
CA VAL A 42 10.74 12.16 -0.43
C VAL A 42 10.30 10.71 -0.41
N GLU A 43 9.01 10.48 -0.43
CA GLU A 43 8.41 9.15 -0.52
C GLU A 43 7.92 8.91 -1.95
N LEU A 44 8.61 8.02 -2.65
CA LEU A 44 8.29 7.55 -4.00
C LEU A 44 7.57 6.21 -3.85
N ALA A 45 6.27 6.28 -3.61
CA ALA A 45 5.47 5.13 -3.23
C ALA A 45 4.62 4.65 -4.40
N ILE A 46 4.77 3.39 -4.78
CA ILE A 46 3.96 2.84 -5.87
C ILE A 46 2.52 2.65 -5.40
N CYS A 47 1.58 2.97 -6.29
CA CYS A 47 0.15 2.93 -6.01
C CYS A 47 -0.24 1.61 -5.37
N GLN A 48 -0.93 1.68 -4.23
CA GLN A 48 -1.53 0.51 -3.64
C GLN A 48 -2.78 0.12 -4.43
N PHE A 49 -2.84 -1.12 -4.90
CA PHE A 49 -3.94 -1.62 -5.73
C PHE A 49 -5.15 -2.01 -4.88
N TYR A 50 -5.80 -1.03 -4.24
CA TYR A 50 -7.08 -1.19 -3.55
C TYR A 50 -8.11 -0.22 -4.13
N GLY A 51 -9.41 -0.52 -3.99
CA GLY A 51 -10.50 0.36 -4.44
C GLY A 51 -10.42 0.70 -5.93
N TRP A 52 -10.31 1.98 -6.27
CA TRP A 52 -10.21 2.43 -7.68
C TRP A 52 -8.95 1.95 -8.39
N ALA A 53 -7.84 1.77 -7.66
CA ALA A 53 -6.59 1.32 -8.27
C ALA A 53 -6.69 -0.16 -8.66
N GLU A 54 -7.47 -0.97 -7.94
CA GLU A 54 -7.72 -2.37 -8.30
C GLU A 54 -8.52 -2.47 -9.61
N LEU A 55 -9.58 -1.67 -9.77
CA LEU A 55 -10.35 -1.60 -11.02
C LEU A 55 -9.47 -1.24 -12.25
N ASN A 56 -8.38 -0.52 -12.00
CA ASN A 56 -7.47 0.00 -13.00
C ASN A 56 -6.10 -0.70 -12.99
N ARG A 57 -5.95 -1.81 -12.26
CA ARG A 57 -4.65 -2.42 -11.96
C ARG A 57 -3.85 -2.73 -13.22
N ALA A 58 -4.50 -3.27 -14.25
CA ALA A 58 -3.89 -3.58 -15.55
C ALA A 58 -3.18 -2.35 -16.18
N GLY A 59 -3.77 -1.16 -16.05
CA GLY A 59 -3.17 0.09 -16.55
C GLY A 59 -2.23 0.76 -15.55
N LEU A 60 -2.35 0.52 -14.24
CA LEU A 60 -1.57 1.23 -13.22
C LEU A 60 -0.33 0.47 -12.71
N LEU A 61 -0.34 -0.86 -12.66
CA LEU A 61 0.76 -1.69 -12.11
C LEU A 61 2.02 -1.63 -12.97
N PRO A 62 3.12 -0.96 -12.58
CA PRO A 62 4.32 -0.84 -13.41
C PRO A 62 4.86 -2.20 -13.90
N SER A 63 5.52 -2.21 -15.05
CA SER A 63 6.26 -3.40 -15.50
C SER A 63 7.49 -3.65 -14.63
N LYS A 64 8.02 -4.88 -14.66
CA LYS A 64 9.25 -5.23 -13.95
C LYS A 64 10.41 -4.33 -14.38
N ASP A 65 10.53 -4.06 -15.68
CA ASP A 65 11.59 -3.22 -16.22
C ASP A 65 11.46 -1.75 -15.75
N GLN A 66 10.24 -1.23 -15.64
CA GLN A 66 10.01 0.10 -15.07
C GLN A 66 10.48 0.17 -13.61
N LEU A 67 10.17 -0.86 -12.81
CA LEU A 67 10.60 -0.94 -11.42
C LEU A 67 12.12 -0.97 -11.28
N VAL A 68 12.79 -1.85 -12.05
CA VAL A 68 14.25 -1.97 -12.05
C VAL A 68 14.92 -0.65 -12.43
N ARG A 69 14.41 0.04 -13.47
CA ARG A 69 14.92 1.36 -13.85
C ARG A 69 14.72 2.39 -12.75
N ALA A 70 13.53 2.45 -12.17
CA ALA A 70 13.19 3.43 -11.14
C ALA A 70 14.00 3.23 -9.85
N GLU A 71 14.20 1.98 -9.44
CA GLU A 71 15.05 1.62 -8.30
C GLU A 71 16.51 2.01 -8.55
N ARG A 72 17.04 1.67 -9.74
CA ARG A 72 18.40 2.04 -10.13
C ARG A 72 18.61 3.56 -10.08
N ILE A 73 17.70 4.34 -10.67
CA ILE A 73 17.76 5.81 -10.67
C ILE A 73 17.69 6.34 -9.23
N THR A 74 16.77 5.83 -8.42
CA THR A 74 16.64 6.26 -7.02
C THR A 74 17.94 6.00 -6.24
N ASN A 75 18.57 4.84 -6.42
CA ASN A 75 19.83 4.51 -5.75
C ASN A 75 20.98 5.41 -6.21
N GLN A 76 21.07 5.71 -7.52
CA GLN A 76 22.05 6.68 -8.03
C GLN A 76 21.87 8.06 -7.38
N TRP A 77 20.64 8.52 -7.18
CA TRP A 77 20.36 9.78 -6.50
C TRP A 77 20.66 9.71 -4.99
N ARG A 78 20.40 8.59 -4.33
CA ARG A 78 20.80 8.39 -2.92
C ARG A 78 22.31 8.51 -2.76
N ASP A 79 23.09 7.89 -3.64
CA ASP A 79 24.56 7.95 -3.61
C ASP A 79 25.05 9.39 -3.86
N LYS A 80 24.45 10.09 -4.81
CA LYS A 80 24.76 11.51 -5.09
C LYS A 80 24.49 12.40 -3.88
N LEU A 81 23.30 12.30 -3.29
CA LEU A 81 22.93 13.08 -2.11
C LEU A 81 23.82 12.77 -0.91
N ALA A 82 24.22 11.51 -0.73
CA ALA A 82 25.16 11.11 0.31
C ALA A 82 26.56 11.71 0.09
N ALA A 83 27.07 11.69 -1.15
CA ALA A 83 28.35 12.29 -1.50
C ALA A 83 28.37 13.82 -1.30
N GLU A 84 27.23 14.48 -1.48
CA GLU A 84 27.04 15.91 -1.24
C GLU A 84 26.72 16.23 0.23
N ASN A 85 26.65 15.22 1.11
CA ASN A 85 26.17 15.34 2.49
C ASN A 85 24.81 16.07 2.60
N HIS A 86 23.96 15.88 1.60
CA HIS A 86 22.66 16.53 1.50
C HIS A 86 21.67 15.89 2.50
N PRO A 87 20.87 16.68 3.24
CA PRO A 87 20.02 16.15 4.31
C PRO A 87 18.82 15.33 3.82
N CYS A 88 18.33 15.62 2.60
CA CYS A 88 17.15 14.97 2.01
C CYS A 88 17.27 13.43 1.97
N LYS A 89 16.23 12.73 2.39
CA LYS A 89 16.16 11.25 2.35
C LYS A 89 15.15 10.77 1.32
N LEU A 90 15.58 9.86 0.45
CA LEU A 90 14.72 9.24 -0.57
C LEU A 90 14.25 7.86 -0.09
N ILE A 91 12.93 7.67 -0.03
CA ILE A 91 12.25 6.42 0.31
C ILE A 91 11.55 5.93 -0.96
N PHE A 92 11.86 4.72 -1.40
CA PHE A 92 11.24 4.11 -2.58
C PHE A 92 10.55 2.83 -2.14
N VAL A 93 9.24 2.75 -2.42
CA VAL A 93 8.39 1.65 -1.98
C VAL A 93 7.92 0.88 -3.20
N THR A 94 8.45 -0.33 -3.37
CA THR A 94 8.05 -1.29 -4.39
C THR A 94 6.66 -1.86 -4.10
N PRO A 95 5.87 -2.21 -5.13
CA PRO A 95 4.59 -2.87 -4.94
C PRO A 95 4.84 -4.32 -4.53
N ASP A 96 4.03 -4.82 -3.60
CA ASP A 96 4.13 -6.21 -3.12
C ASP A 96 3.96 -7.24 -4.25
N TYR A 97 3.31 -6.83 -5.35
CA TYR A 97 3.08 -7.66 -6.54
C TYR A 97 4.33 -8.26 -7.14
N TYR A 98 5.55 -7.72 -6.93
CA TYR A 98 6.79 -8.30 -7.46
C TYR A 98 7.67 -8.99 -6.41
N GLU A 99 7.17 -9.08 -5.17
CA GLU A 99 7.81 -9.80 -4.08
C GLU A 99 7.37 -11.28 -4.08
N GLU A 100 8.17 -12.14 -3.44
CA GLU A 100 7.85 -13.57 -3.27
C GLU A 100 7.40 -13.90 -1.83
N ARG A 101 7.62 -12.96 -0.90
CA ARG A 101 7.17 -13.01 0.49
C ARG A 101 6.53 -11.67 0.85
N PRO A 102 5.35 -11.67 1.47
CA PRO A 102 4.71 -10.43 1.88
C PRO A 102 5.49 -9.78 3.02
N LYS A 103 5.40 -8.45 3.11
CA LYS A 103 5.86 -7.70 4.28
C LYS A 103 4.81 -7.82 5.39
N GLY A 104 5.24 -7.67 6.65
CA GLY A 104 4.33 -7.56 7.79
C GLY A 104 3.45 -6.31 7.67
N CYS A 105 2.22 -6.47 7.16
CA CYS A 105 1.29 -5.36 6.94
C CYS A 105 0.97 -4.67 8.28
N MET A 106 1.43 -3.42 8.45
CA MET A 106 1.37 -2.66 9.71
C MET A 106 1.93 -3.43 10.92
N ASN A 107 2.90 -4.32 10.67
CA ASN A 107 3.48 -5.23 11.66
C ASN A 107 2.44 -6.13 12.35
N GLY A 108 1.38 -6.53 11.63
CA GLY A 108 0.32 -7.39 12.12
C GLY A 108 -1.03 -6.67 12.33
N TRP A 109 -2.12 -7.41 12.13
CA TRP A 109 -3.48 -6.87 12.23
C TRP A 109 -3.79 -6.35 13.63
N GLY A 110 -4.19 -5.08 13.72
CA GLY A 110 -4.50 -4.43 14.99
C GLY A 110 -3.33 -4.47 15.98
N ASN A 111 -2.08 -4.44 15.49
CA ASN A 111 -0.89 -4.44 16.35
C ASN A 111 -0.36 -3.02 16.62
N LEU A 112 -0.31 -2.18 15.58
CA LEU A 112 0.26 -0.83 15.66
C LEU A 112 -0.75 0.30 15.37
N PHE A 113 -1.68 0.07 14.44
CA PHE A 113 -2.45 1.14 13.80
C PHE A 113 -3.93 1.10 14.18
N LEU A 114 -4.50 2.27 14.47
CA LEU A 114 -5.93 2.50 14.63
C LEU A 114 -6.31 3.71 13.77
N ASP A 115 -7.18 3.49 12.79
CA ASP A 115 -7.77 4.53 11.96
C ASP A 115 -9.14 4.91 12.51
N ILE A 116 -9.53 6.19 12.42
CA ILE A 116 -10.87 6.67 12.74
C ILE A 116 -11.41 7.39 11.50
N THR A 117 -12.36 6.77 10.83
CA THR A 117 -13.01 7.36 9.66
C THR A 117 -13.89 8.56 10.06
N PRO A 118 -14.24 9.47 9.12
CA PRO A 118 -15.04 10.66 9.45
C PRO A 118 -16.41 10.39 10.10
N ASP A 119 -17.00 9.21 9.86
CA ASP A 119 -18.24 8.74 10.51
C ASP A 119 -18.03 8.21 11.94
N GLY A 120 -16.78 8.13 12.41
CA GLY A 120 -16.38 7.65 13.73
C GLY A 120 -16.05 6.16 13.80
N THR A 121 -16.15 5.40 12.69
CA THR A 121 -15.79 3.98 12.70
C THR A 121 -14.28 3.81 12.91
N ALA A 122 -13.91 2.96 13.86
CA ALA A 122 -12.52 2.62 14.15
C ALA A 122 -12.08 1.38 13.36
N LEU A 123 -10.96 1.44 12.66
CA LEU A 123 -10.45 0.37 11.81
C LEU A 123 -9.01 -0.04 12.20
N PRO A 124 -8.64 -1.32 12.13
CA PRO A 124 -7.27 -1.79 12.39
C PRO A 124 -6.30 -1.51 11.25
N CYS A 125 -6.81 -1.13 10.07
CA CYS A 125 -6.07 -0.53 8.96
C CYS A 125 -7.03 0.22 8.04
N HIS A 126 -6.52 1.15 7.22
CA HIS A 126 -7.33 1.97 6.32
C HIS A 126 -8.23 1.14 5.39
N SER A 127 -7.71 0.05 4.83
CA SER A 127 -8.47 -0.79 3.88
C SER A 127 -9.40 -1.80 4.56
N ALA A 128 -9.46 -1.88 5.89
CA ALA A 128 -10.25 -2.88 6.61
C ALA A 128 -11.76 -2.75 6.34
N ARG A 129 -12.23 -1.53 6.03
CA ARG A 129 -13.66 -1.24 5.76
C ARG A 129 -14.25 -2.06 4.62
N GLN A 130 -13.41 -2.57 3.70
CA GLN A 130 -13.88 -3.40 2.58
C GLN A 130 -14.19 -4.85 3.00
N LEU A 131 -13.74 -5.28 4.18
CA LEU A 131 -13.98 -6.63 4.67
C LEU A 131 -15.42 -6.78 5.14
N PRO A 132 -16.02 -7.97 5.03
CA PRO A 132 -17.35 -8.27 5.57
C PRO A 132 -17.29 -8.45 7.09
N ILE A 133 -16.78 -7.45 7.79
CA ILE A 133 -16.56 -7.42 9.24
C ILE A 133 -17.19 -6.13 9.78
N SER A 134 -17.96 -6.24 10.86
CA SER A 134 -18.47 -5.08 11.57
C SER A 134 -17.37 -4.47 12.45
N PHE A 135 -17.22 -3.15 12.37
CA PHE A 135 -16.22 -2.39 13.11
C PHE A 135 -16.90 -1.40 14.07
N PRO A 136 -16.36 -1.20 15.29
CA PRO A 136 -16.99 -0.35 16.30
C PRO A 136 -16.85 1.15 15.99
N ASN A 137 -17.69 1.98 16.60
CA ASN A 137 -17.65 3.44 16.47
C ASN A 137 -17.17 4.09 17.78
N VAL A 138 -16.28 5.08 17.67
CA VAL A 138 -15.71 5.81 18.83
C VAL A 138 -16.73 6.68 19.56
N ARG A 139 -17.90 6.93 18.96
CA ARG A 139 -19.02 7.61 19.62
C ARG A 139 -19.79 6.70 20.58
N GLU A 140 -19.60 5.38 20.48
CA GLU A 140 -20.33 4.37 21.24
C GLU A 140 -19.45 3.63 22.24
N GLN A 141 -18.15 3.49 21.94
CA GLN A 141 -17.20 2.73 22.76
C GLN A 141 -15.90 3.52 22.94
N SER A 142 -15.22 3.34 24.08
CA SER A 142 -13.90 3.95 24.29
C SER A 142 -12.84 3.31 23.39
N ILE A 143 -11.80 4.08 23.04
CA ILE A 143 -10.67 3.59 22.21
C ILE A 143 -10.04 2.35 22.84
N GLU A 144 -9.93 2.29 24.16
CA GLU A 144 -9.38 1.12 24.86
C GLU A 144 -10.24 -0.13 24.63
N GLN A 145 -11.57 -0.01 24.77
CA GLN A 145 -12.49 -1.12 24.54
C GLN A 145 -12.45 -1.60 23.09
N ILE A 146 -12.41 -0.65 22.15
CA ILE A 146 -12.26 -0.95 20.72
C ILE A 146 -10.96 -1.72 20.46
N TRP A 147 -9.83 -1.21 20.95
CA TRP A 147 -8.52 -1.77 20.67
C TRP A 147 -8.34 -3.17 21.28
N LYS A 148 -8.73 -3.35 22.55
CA LYS A 148 -8.46 -4.57 23.29
C LYS A 148 -9.52 -5.65 23.07
N HIS A 149 -10.79 -5.26 22.93
CA HIS A 149 -11.91 -6.20 23.08
C HIS A 149 -12.82 -6.31 21.86
N SER A 150 -12.77 -5.38 20.90
CA SER A 150 -13.66 -5.49 19.74
C SER A 150 -13.31 -6.68 18.85
N PHE A 151 -14.35 -7.30 18.28
CA PHE A 151 -14.20 -8.42 17.36
C PHE A 151 -13.35 -8.05 16.13
N GLY A 152 -13.61 -6.90 15.50
CA GLY A 152 -12.91 -6.47 14.30
C GLY A 152 -11.39 -6.32 14.49
N PHE A 153 -10.95 -5.84 15.65
CA PHE A 153 -9.51 -5.70 15.96
C PHE A 153 -8.86 -7.03 16.35
N ASN A 154 -9.61 -7.97 16.92
CA ASN A 154 -9.07 -9.26 17.35
C ASN A 154 -9.21 -10.39 16.30
N LYS A 155 -10.03 -10.20 15.26
CA LYS A 155 -10.34 -11.24 14.25
C LYS A 155 -9.11 -11.91 13.63
N PHE A 156 -8.07 -11.13 13.33
CA PHE A 156 -6.81 -11.61 12.75
C PHE A 156 -5.59 -11.24 13.61
N ARG A 157 -5.80 -10.97 14.90
CA ARG A 157 -4.70 -10.68 15.83
C ARG A 157 -4.07 -11.99 16.31
N GLY A 158 -2.74 -12.01 16.44
CA GLY A 158 -2.00 -13.23 16.78
C GLY A 158 -1.94 -14.22 15.61
N PHE A 159 -1.79 -15.50 15.92
CA PHE A 159 -1.53 -16.55 14.91
C PHE A 159 -2.59 -17.66 14.87
N ASP A 160 -3.46 -17.75 15.88
CA ASP A 160 -4.40 -18.88 16.04
C ASP A 160 -5.48 -18.94 14.95
N TRP A 161 -5.75 -17.82 14.28
CA TRP A 161 -6.72 -17.74 13.18
C TRP A 161 -6.16 -18.25 11.85
N MET A 162 -4.83 -18.40 11.74
CA MET A 162 -4.17 -18.66 10.46
C MET A 162 -4.50 -20.07 9.95
N PRO A 163 -4.90 -20.22 8.68
CA PRO A 163 -4.96 -21.53 8.04
C PRO A 163 -3.57 -21.99 7.57
N GLU A 164 -3.48 -23.23 7.09
CA GLU A 164 -2.32 -23.67 6.32
C GLU A 164 -2.21 -22.88 4.98
N PRO A 165 -0.99 -22.60 4.49
CA PRO A 165 0.31 -23.01 5.05
C PRO A 165 0.82 -22.12 6.19
N CYS A 166 0.14 -21.00 6.48
CA CYS A 166 0.62 -19.99 7.44
C CYS A 166 0.70 -20.53 8.87
N GLN A 167 -0.23 -21.39 9.27
CA GLN A 167 -0.30 -21.96 10.61
C GLN A 167 0.99 -22.69 11.01
N SER A 168 1.54 -23.52 10.13
CA SER A 168 2.78 -24.27 10.36
C SER A 168 4.04 -23.56 9.81
N CYS A 169 3.90 -22.41 9.15
CA CYS A 169 5.02 -21.71 8.54
C CYS A 169 5.97 -21.09 9.57
N GLY A 170 7.28 -21.30 9.41
CA GLY A 170 8.33 -20.64 10.21
C GLY A 170 8.52 -19.14 9.95
N GLU A 171 7.80 -18.55 8.98
CA GLU A 171 7.86 -17.12 8.65
C GLU A 171 6.69 -16.31 9.25
N LYS A 172 5.69 -16.97 9.86
CA LYS A 172 4.44 -16.32 10.30
C LYS A 172 4.63 -15.19 11.31
N GLU A 173 5.67 -15.25 12.13
CA GLU A 173 6.01 -14.19 13.11
C GLU A 173 6.69 -12.99 12.46
N LYS A 174 7.18 -13.13 11.22
CA LYS A 174 7.83 -12.06 10.46
C LYS A 174 6.82 -11.28 9.62
N ASP A 175 5.92 -11.99 8.94
CA ASP A 175 5.00 -11.42 7.96
C ASP A 175 3.54 -11.39 8.40
N PHE A 176 3.19 -12.09 9.48
CA PHE A 176 1.82 -12.19 10.01
C PHE A 176 0.82 -12.72 8.96
N GLY A 177 1.30 -13.56 8.03
CA GLY A 177 0.55 -14.09 6.91
C GLY A 177 0.37 -13.11 5.74
N GLY A 178 0.85 -11.85 5.87
CA GLY A 178 0.67 -10.76 4.90
C GLY A 178 -0.61 -9.95 5.10
N CYS A 179 -1.03 -9.19 4.09
CA CYS A 179 -2.15 -8.27 4.14
C CYS A 179 -3.52 -8.97 4.03
N ARG A 180 -4.34 -8.89 5.09
CA ARG A 180 -5.71 -9.49 5.12
C ARG A 180 -6.64 -8.85 4.08
N CYS A 181 -6.47 -7.55 3.87
CA CYS A 181 -7.23 -6.76 2.90
C CYS A 181 -6.93 -7.19 1.46
N GLN A 182 -5.66 -7.47 1.14
CA GLN A 182 -5.26 -7.98 -0.16
C GLN A 182 -5.70 -9.43 -0.36
N ALA A 183 -5.52 -10.28 0.67
CA ALA A 183 -6.02 -11.65 0.65
C ALA A 183 -7.53 -11.70 0.35
N PHE A 184 -8.33 -10.88 1.01
CA PHE A 184 -9.77 -10.81 0.73
C PHE A 184 -10.08 -10.35 -0.69
N MET A 185 -9.46 -9.25 -1.13
CA MET A 185 -9.73 -8.68 -2.44
C MET A 185 -9.37 -9.64 -3.57
N LEU A 186 -8.23 -10.32 -3.47
CA LEU A 186 -7.78 -11.25 -4.51
C LEU A 186 -8.44 -12.62 -4.39
N THR A 187 -8.76 -13.10 -3.19
CA THR A 187 -9.20 -14.50 -2.99
C THR A 187 -10.67 -14.66 -2.60
N GLY A 188 -11.32 -13.58 -2.14
CA GLY A 188 -12.65 -13.62 -1.53
C GLY A 188 -12.66 -13.96 -0.05
N ASP A 189 -11.53 -14.36 0.54
CA ASP A 189 -11.41 -14.67 1.98
C ASP A 189 -10.17 -13.98 2.58
N ALA A 190 -10.39 -13.20 3.65
CA ALA A 190 -9.35 -12.50 4.38
C ALA A 190 -8.45 -13.43 5.22
N ALA A 191 -8.91 -14.65 5.52
CA ALA A 191 -8.15 -15.64 6.27
C ALA A 191 -7.07 -16.33 5.42
N ASN A 192 -7.21 -16.33 4.09
CA ASN A 192 -6.23 -16.95 3.19
C ASN A 192 -4.84 -16.35 3.34
N ALA A 193 -3.81 -17.17 3.09
CA ALA A 193 -2.45 -16.68 2.93
C ALA A 193 -2.41 -15.59 1.85
N ASP A 194 -1.72 -14.48 2.11
CA ASP A 194 -1.59 -13.39 1.15
C ASP A 194 -1.07 -13.93 -0.20
N PRO A 195 -1.77 -13.72 -1.33
CA PRO A 195 -1.35 -14.20 -2.64
C PRO A 195 0.05 -13.76 -3.08
N VAL A 196 0.60 -12.67 -2.51
CA VAL A 196 2.01 -12.29 -2.76
C VAL A 196 2.97 -13.39 -2.30
N CYS A 197 2.65 -14.13 -1.25
CA CYS A 197 3.47 -15.25 -0.81
C CYS A 197 3.45 -16.37 -1.86
N SER A 198 4.62 -16.79 -2.34
CA SER A 198 4.71 -17.91 -3.29
C SER A 198 4.31 -19.28 -2.71
N LYS A 199 4.08 -19.37 -1.40
CA LYS A 199 3.47 -20.54 -0.74
C LYS A 199 1.94 -20.51 -0.77
N SER A 200 1.32 -19.39 -1.11
CA SER A 200 -0.14 -19.28 -1.17
C SER A 200 -0.69 -20.13 -2.31
N ALA A 201 -1.79 -20.84 -2.06
CA ALA A 201 -2.54 -21.57 -3.09
C ALA A 201 -3.12 -20.63 -4.18
N HIS A 202 -3.13 -19.32 -3.93
CA HIS A 202 -3.64 -18.29 -4.83
C HIS A 202 -2.54 -17.41 -5.45
N HIS A 203 -1.28 -17.83 -5.39
CA HIS A 203 -0.15 -17.07 -5.94
C HIS A 203 -0.25 -16.87 -7.46
N ASP A 204 -0.96 -17.76 -8.16
CA ASP A 204 -1.31 -17.64 -9.58
C ASP A 204 -1.97 -16.30 -9.92
N LYS A 205 -2.74 -15.70 -8.99
CA LYS A 205 -3.37 -14.39 -9.19
C LYS A 205 -2.37 -13.25 -9.30
N ILE A 206 -1.26 -13.33 -8.56
CA ILE A 206 -0.16 -12.36 -8.65
C ILE A 206 0.59 -12.56 -9.96
N LEU A 207 0.88 -13.81 -10.34
CA LEU A 207 1.54 -14.11 -11.61
C LEU A 207 0.71 -13.64 -12.82
N ALA A 208 -0.61 -13.85 -12.78
CA ALA A 208 -1.53 -13.36 -13.81
C ALA A 208 -1.53 -11.83 -13.88
N ALA A 209 -1.51 -11.14 -12.73
CA ALA A 209 -1.44 -9.69 -12.68
C ALA A 209 -0.13 -9.13 -13.25
N ARG A 210 1.00 -9.77 -12.95
CA ARG A 210 2.31 -9.44 -13.55
C ARG A 210 2.25 -9.60 -15.07
N THR A 211 1.72 -10.74 -15.54
CA THR A 211 1.60 -11.04 -16.97
C THR A 211 0.73 -10.01 -17.69
N GLU A 212 -0.44 -9.69 -17.13
CA GLU A 212 -1.35 -8.67 -17.68
C GLU A 212 -0.67 -7.29 -17.78
N ALA A 213 0.13 -6.93 -16.77
CA ALA A 213 0.88 -5.68 -16.75
C ALA A 213 1.99 -5.61 -17.82
N GLU A 214 2.57 -6.74 -18.23
CA GLU A 214 3.60 -6.82 -19.27
C GLU A 214 2.99 -6.88 -20.68
N GLU A 215 1.95 -7.71 -20.86
CA GLU A 215 1.46 -8.07 -22.20
C GLU A 215 0.30 -7.20 -22.70
N ALA A 216 -0.48 -6.61 -21.80
CA ALA A 216 -1.67 -5.83 -22.14
C ALA A 216 -1.72 -4.48 -21.39
N PRO A 217 -0.67 -3.63 -21.49
CA PRO A 217 -0.67 -2.35 -20.82
C PRO A 217 -1.78 -1.46 -21.39
N ARG A 218 -2.64 -0.94 -20.51
CA ARG A 218 -3.70 -0.01 -20.89
C ARG A 218 -3.22 1.43 -20.83
N GLY A 219 -3.68 2.25 -21.77
CA GLY A 219 -3.45 3.70 -21.79
C GLY A 219 -4.18 4.44 -20.67
N LEU A 220 -3.81 5.70 -20.44
CA LEU A 220 -4.50 6.56 -19.46
C LEU A 220 -5.97 6.80 -19.83
N ASP A 221 -6.27 6.83 -21.12
CA ASP A 221 -7.60 7.00 -21.71
C ASP A 221 -8.52 5.79 -21.49
N GLU A 222 -7.94 4.62 -21.22
CA GLU A 222 -8.66 3.39 -20.90
C GLU A 222 -8.92 3.20 -19.41
N LEU A 223 -8.41 4.10 -18.55
CA LEU A 223 -8.64 4.04 -17.12
C LEU A 223 -10.06 4.51 -16.75
N THR A 224 -10.66 3.81 -15.79
CA THR A 224 -11.89 4.26 -15.15
C THR A 224 -11.57 5.35 -14.13
N PHE A 225 -11.84 6.60 -14.50
CA PHE A 225 -11.67 7.74 -13.61
C PHE A 225 -12.77 7.82 -12.55
N ARG A 226 -12.39 8.30 -11.36
CA ARG A 226 -13.34 8.59 -10.29
C ARG A 226 -14.23 9.76 -10.70
N ASN A 227 -15.51 9.47 -10.91
CA ASN A 227 -16.58 10.44 -11.09
C ASN A 227 -17.87 9.92 -10.44
N GLU A 228 -18.92 10.74 -10.41
CA GLU A 228 -20.19 10.40 -9.77
C GLU A 228 -20.79 9.09 -10.33
N LYS A 229 -20.79 8.93 -11.66
CA LYS A 229 -21.34 7.74 -12.34
C LYS A 229 -20.52 6.48 -12.02
N ALA A 230 -19.19 6.57 -12.14
CA ALA A 230 -18.28 5.44 -11.93
C ALA A 230 -18.18 5.03 -10.45
N SER A 231 -18.47 5.93 -9.50
CA SER A 231 -18.44 5.59 -8.07
C SER A 231 -19.45 4.50 -7.69
N LYS A 232 -20.53 4.33 -8.47
CA LYS A 232 -21.50 3.23 -8.31
C LYS A 232 -20.91 1.84 -8.54
N LEU A 233 -19.74 1.73 -9.19
CA LEU A 233 -19.04 0.45 -9.39
C LEU A 233 -18.44 -0.11 -8.08
N ILE A 234 -18.10 0.79 -7.15
CA ILE A 234 -17.43 0.43 -5.88
C ILE A 234 -18.40 0.54 -4.70
N LEU A 235 -19.37 1.44 -4.76
CA LEU A 235 -20.45 1.54 -3.80
C LEU A 235 -21.39 0.32 -3.94
N ARG A 236 -20.98 -0.81 -3.39
CA ARG A 236 -21.89 -1.92 -3.08
C ARG A 236 -22.69 -1.50 -1.86
N VAL A 237 -23.84 -0.86 -2.11
CA VAL A 237 -24.88 -0.66 -1.09
C VAL A 237 -25.46 -2.01 -0.72
#